data_AF-A0A1G2SGR0-F1
#
_entry.id   AF-A0A1G2SGR0-F1
#
_cell.length_a   1.000
_cell.length_b   1.000
_cell.length_c   1.000
_cell.angle_alpha   90.00
_cell.angle_beta   90.00
_cell.angle_gamma   90.00
#
_symmetry.space_group_name_H-M   'P 1'
#
loop_
_entity.id
_entity.type
_entity.pdbx_description
1 polymer ?
#
loop_
_entity_poly.entity_id
_entity_poly.type
_entity_poly.pdbx_seq_one_letter_code
_entity_poly.pdbx_strand_id
1 'polypeptide(L)' 'MRSKVLSNMVMPALTLIVLGFFVTSMKSTFALPTVEKSVKTGDCVRATDSRGKRMSCEKAKKGTYHMMWVS' A
#
# COMPACT_ATOMS: atom_id res chain seq x y z
N MET A 1 3.03 21.20 41.17
CA MET A 1 1.77 20.60 40.63
C MET A 1 1.59 20.80 39.11
N ARG A 2 2.13 21.84 38.46
CA ARG A 2 1.98 22.08 37.00
C ARG A 2 2.65 21.06 36.07
N SER A 3 3.76 20.42 36.46
CA SER A 3 4.46 19.44 35.58
C SER A 3 3.77 18.07 35.47
N LYS A 4 2.89 17.70 36.42
CA LYS A 4 2.10 16.44 36.35
C LYS A 4 1.00 16.50 35.30
N VAL A 5 0.49 17.70 34.99
CA VAL A 5 -0.59 17.88 34.01
C VAL A 5 -0.08 17.77 32.58
N LEU A 6 1.12 18.28 32.28
CA LEU A 6 1.71 18.17 30.94
C LEU A 6 2.04 16.72 30.55
N SER A 7 2.53 15.90 31.48
CA SER A 7 2.85 14.49 31.18
C SER A 7 1.60 13.66 30.82
N ASN A 8 0.47 13.93 31.47
CA ASN A 8 -0.80 13.23 31.24
C ASN A 8 -1.46 13.56 29.88
N MET A 9 -1.10 14.66 29.22
CA MET A 9 -1.61 15.00 27.89
C MET A 9 -0.66 14.58 26.75
N VAL A 10 0.64 14.52 27.03
CA VAL A 10 1.66 14.11 26.04
C VAL A 10 1.63 12.60 25.79
N MET A 11 1.39 11.80 26.83
CA MET A 11 1.35 10.35 26.75
C MET A 11 0.26 9.80 25.79
N PRO A 12 -1.03 10.26 25.83
CA PRO A 12 -2.05 9.83 24.88
C PRO A 12 -1.80 10.33 23.44
N ALA A 13 -1.22 11.52 23.28
CA ALA A 13 -0.89 12.05 21.96
C ALA A 13 0.20 11.21 21.26
N LEU A 14 1.25 10.83 22.00
CA LEU A 14 2.29 9.94 21.48
C LEU A 14 1.75 8.56 21.10
N THR A 15 0.82 8.01 21.89
CA THR A 15 0.21 6.70 21.56
C THR A 15 -0.62 6.76 20.30
N LEU A 16 -1.39 7.83 20.08
CA LEU A 16 -2.18 8.02 18.85
C LEU A 16 -1.29 8.17 17.61
N ILE A 17 -0.17 8.90 17.72
CA ILE A 17 0.79 9.07 16.62
C ILE A 17 1.42 7.71 16.25
N VAL A 18 1.85 6.93 17.25
CA VAL A 18 2.43 5.59 17.03
C VAL A 18 1.41 4.64 16.42
N LEU A 19 0.16 4.63 16.91
CA LEU A 19 -0.91 3.80 16.34
C LEU A 19 -1.19 4.16 14.87
N GLY A 20 -1.28 5.47 14.56
CA GLY A 20 -1.49 5.95 13.20
C GLY A 20 -0.35 5.55 12.25
N PHE A 21 0.90 5.62 12.74
CA PHE A 21 2.08 5.19 11.99
C PHE A 21 2.12 3.67 11.76
N PHE A 22 1.65 2.87 12.72
CA PHE A 22 1.60 1.41 12.60
C PHE A 22 0.54 0.97 11.57
N VAL A 23 -0.66 1.55 11.62
CA VAL A 23 -1.75 1.26 10.66
C VAL A 23 -1.37 1.65 9.23
N THR A 24 -0.70 2.79 9.05
CA THR A 24 -0.23 3.23 7.72
C THR A 24 0.95 2.40 7.21
N SER A 25 1.89 2.03 8.08
CA SER A 25 3.02 1.17 7.70
C SER A 25 2.57 -0.23 7.28
N MET A 26 1.61 -0.84 7.98
CA MET A 26 1.11 -2.19 7.63
C MET A 26 0.40 -2.24 6.28
N LYS A 27 -0.31 -1.17 5.87
CA LYS A 27 -0.93 -1.11 4.52
C LYS A 27 0.10 -0.97 3.40
N SER A 28 1.26 -0.37 3.67
CA SER A 28 2.24 -0.07 2.63
C SER A 28 3.16 -1.24 2.29
N THR A 29 3.30 -2.24 3.17
CA THR A 29 4.21 -3.37 2.95
C THR A 29 3.64 -4.46 2.03
N PHE A 30 2.32 -4.48 1.81
CA PHE A 30 1.65 -5.58 1.09
C PHE A 30 0.91 -5.15 -0.18
N ALA A 31 0.99 -3.88 -0.57
CA ALA A 31 0.44 -3.47 -1.86
C ALA A 31 1.39 -3.93 -2.96
N LEU A 32 1.10 -5.07 -3.59
CA LEU A 32 1.80 -5.51 -4.78
C LEU A 32 1.22 -4.84 -6.03
N PRO A 33 2.05 -4.56 -7.05
CA PRO A 33 1.55 -4.11 -8.35
C PRO A 33 0.58 -5.16 -8.93
N THR A 34 -0.43 -4.71 -9.67
CA THR A 34 -1.43 -5.58 -10.29
C THR A 34 -1.29 -5.55 -11.80
N VAL A 35 -1.36 -6.72 -12.44
CA VAL A 35 -1.30 -6.89 -13.89
C VAL A 35 -2.58 -7.55 -14.36
N GLU A 36 -3.34 -6.81 -15.17
CA GLU A 36 -4.54 -7.28 -15.86
C GLU A 36 -4.13 -7.92 -17.19
N LYS A 37 -4.51 -9.19 -17.39
CA LYS A 37 -4.32 -9.93 -18.63
C LYS A 37 -5.65 -10.26 -19.29
N SER A 38 -5.67 -10.23 -20.62
CA SER A 38 -6.82 -10.68 -21.40
C SER A 38 -6.98 -12.19 -21.27
N VAL A 39 -8.18 -12.66 -20.97
CA VAL A 39 -8.50 -14.11 -20.99
C VAL A 39 -8.35 -14.70 -22.40
N LYS A 40 -8.58 -13.91 -23.45
CA LYS A 40 -8.58 -14.39 -24.84
C LYS A 40 -7.18 -14.55 -25.43
N THR A 41 -6.30 -13.58 -25.22
CA THR A 41 -4.95 -13.58 -25.81
C THR A 41 -3.84 -13.88 -24.79
N GLY A 42 -4.12 -13.79 -23.49
CA GLY A 42 -3.10 -13.91 -22.45
C GLY A 42 -2.16 -12.71 -22.35
N ASP A 43 -2.38 -11.68 -23.17
CA ASP A 43 -1.57 -10.47 -23.18
C ASP A 43 -1.90 -9.55 -22.02
N CYS A 44 -0.89 -8.78 -21.61
CA CYS A 44 -1.08 -7.73 -20.62
C CYS A 44 -1.87 -6.57 -21.22
N VAL A 45 -3.05 -6.32 -20.66
CA VAL A 45 -3.95 -5.23 -21.06
C VAL A 45 -3.61 -3.96 -20.25
N ARG A 46 -3.32 -4.14 -18.97
CA ARG A 46 -3.03 -3.03 -18.05
C ARG A 46 -2.12 -3.50 -16.94
N ALA A 47 -1.22 -2.65 -16.50
CA ALA A 47 -0.50 -2.84 -15.26
C ALA A 47 -0.65 -1.59 -14.38
N THR A 48 -0.79 -1.81 -13.09
CA THR A 48 -0.83 -0.77 -12.07
C THR A 48 0.20 -1.05 -10.99
N ASP A 49 0.84 0.01 -10.48
CA ASP A 49 1.75 -0.12 -9.36
C ASP A 49 1.00 -0.36 -8.04
N SER A 50 1.74 -0.53 -6.95
CA SER A 50 1.21 -0.69 -5.60
C SER A 50 0.34 0.48 -5.12
N ARG A 51 0.34 1.61 -5.81
CA ARG A 51 -0.45 2.81 -5.49
C ARG A 51 -1.62 2.98 -6.45
N GLY A 52 -1.87 2.01 -7.33
CA GLY A 52 -2.93 2.07 -8.34
C GLY A 52 -2.59 2.94 -9.56
N LYS A 53 -1.34 3.42 -9.69
CA LYS A 53 -0.91 4.24 -10.84
C LYS A 53 -0.59 3.34 -12.02
N ARG A 54 -1.02 3.73 -13.23
CA ARG A 54 -0.68 2.98 -14.47
C ARG A 54 0.84 2.85 -14.62
N MET A 55 1.28 1.65 -14.95
CA MET A 55 2.68 1.33 -15.28
C MET A 55 2.75 0.48 -16.55
N SER A 56 3.94 0.37 -17.15
CA SER A 56 4.14 -0.47 -18.32
C SER A 56 4.14 -1.96 -17.97
N CYS A 57 3.54 -2.78 -18.83
CA CYS A 57 3.50 -4.23 -18.70
C CYS A 57 4.90 -4.87 -18.64
N GLU A 58 5.87 -4.33 -19.37
CA GLU A 58 7.26 -4.79 -19.33
C GLU A 58 7.91 -4.58 -17.96
N LYS A 59 7.61 -3.44 -17.32
CA LYS A 59 8.11 -3.13 -15.98
C LYS A 59 7.45 -4.03 -14.93
N ALA A 60 6.20 -4.42 -15.14
CA ALA A 60 5.50 -5.35 -14.26
C ALA A 60 6.02 -6.80 -14.39
N LYS A 61 6.38 -7.24 -15.61
CA LYS A 61 6.98 -8.57 -15.84
C LYS A 61 8.29 -8.83 -15.07
N LYS A 62 9.00 -7.78 -14.65
CA LYS A 62 10.30 -7.88 -13.96
C LYS A 62 10.21 -8.05 -12.43
N GLY A 63 9.01 -8.04 -11.83
CA GLY A 63 8.83 -8.13 -10.38
C GLY A 63 7.75 -9.12 -9.94
N THR A 64 7.44 -9.12 -8.64
CA THR A 64 6.29 -9.85 -8.07
C THR A 64 5.03 -9.00 -8.22
N TYR A 65 3.96 -9.56 -8.79
CA TYR A 65 2.71 -8.86 -9.05
C TYR A 65 1.49 -9.77 -8.85
N HIS A 66 0.34 -9.17 -8.54
CA HIS A 66 -0.94 -9.86 -8.61
C HIS A 66 -1.41 -9.94 -10.06
N MET A 67 -1.72 -11.14 -10.54
CA MET A 67 -2.27 -11.35 -11.88
C MET A 67 -3.80 -11.40 -11.80
N MET A 68 -4.46 -10.51 -12.53
CA MET A 68 -5.91 -10.50 -12.68
C MET A 68 -6.27 -10.78 -14.13
N TRP A 69 -7.28 -11.61 -14.35
CA TRP A 69 -7.76 -11.96 -15.68
C TRP A 69 -9.03 -11.19 -15.98
N VAL A 70 -9.00 -10.42 -17.06
CA VAL A 70 -10.14 -9.62 -17.55
C VAL A 70 -10.65 -10.24 -18.86
N SER A 71 -11.95 -10.53 -18.88
CA SER A 71 -12.67 -11.22 -19.97
C SER A 71 -12.87 -10.34 -21.20
#